data_AF-A0AB39GLN5-F1
#
_entry.id   AF-A0AB39GLN5-F1
#
_cell.length_a   1.000
_cell.length_b   1.000
_cell.length_c   1.000
_cell.angle_alpha   90.00
_cell.angle_beta   90.00
_cell.angle_gamma   90.00
#
_symmetry.space_group_name_H-M   'P 1'
#
loop_
_entity.id
_entity.type
_entity.pdbx_description
1 polymer ?
#
loop_
_entity_poly.entity_id
_entity_poly.type
_entity_poly.pdbx_seq_one_letter_code
_entity_poly.pdbx_strand_id
1 'polypeptide(L)'
;MLAEPRIANEVVYVAGDTISYGELAEVVERVTRQTFGKTLWSLDKLRADLAQAPDDVMTRYRAAFALGDGMWWDKANTFNAKHGIDTVDVAHYLQHLLEA
;
A
#
# COMPACT_ATOMS: atom_id res chain seq x y z
N MET A 1 0.78 18.71 -22.24
CA MET A 1 1.21 17.32 -22.48
C MET A 1 1.40 16.65 -21.12
N LEU A 2 1.09 15.34 -20.98
CA LEU A 2 1.18 14.62 -19.69
C LEU A 2 2.62 14.18 -19.34
N ALA A 3 3.50 13.98 -20.33
CA ALA A 3 4.94 13.70 -20.17
C ALA A 3 5.68 13.94 -21.53
N GLU A 4 6.95 14.35 -21.51
CA GLU A 4 7.83 14.43 -22.69
C GLU A 4 9.06 13.51 -22.52
N PRO A 5 9.38 12.61 -23.48
CA PRO A 5 8.58 12.27 -24.67
C PRO A 5 7.23 11.64 -24.29
N ARG A 6 6.29 11.61 -25.25
CA ARG A 6 4.94 11.04 -25.03
C ARG A 6 5.05 9.55 -24.67
N ILE A 7 4.41 9.17 -23.57
CA ILE A 7 4.20 7.76 -23.20
C ILE A 7 3.05 7.19 -24.03
N ALA A 8 3.25 6.06 -24.71
CA ALA A 8 2.21 5.41 -25.52
C ALA A 8 2.36 3.89 -25.51
N ASN A 9 1.27 3.17 -25.20
CA ASN A 9 1.20 1.70 -25.16
C ASN A 9 2.18 1.04 -24.16
N GLU A 10 2.45 1.71 -23.03
CA GLU A 10 3.39 1.24 -22.01
C GLU A 10 2.77 1.29 -20.61
N VAL A 11 3.24 0.42 -19.71
CA VAL A 11 2.89 0.43 -18.28
C VAL A 11 3.74 1.49 -17.59
N VAL A 12 3.09 2.42 -16.88
CA VAL A 12 3.77 3.45 -16.08
C VAL A 12 3.80 3.03 -14.62
N TYR A 13 5.00 2.76 -14.12
CA TYR A 13 5.21 2.44 -12.71
C TYR A 13 5.38 3.71 -11.88
N VAL A 14 4.62 3.82 -10.79
CA VAL A 14 4.69 4.91 -9.80
C VAL A 14 4.82 4.33 -8.40
N ALA A 15 5.59 4.94 -7.52
CA ALA A 15 5.72 4.44 -6.15
C ALA A 15 5.73 5.57 -5.13
N GLY A 16 4.99 5.37 -4.05
CA GLY A 16 5.05 6.16 -2.82
C GLY A 16 5.85 5.42 -1.76
N ASP A 17 5.21 5.13 -0.63
CA ASP A 17 5.74 4.22 0.39
C ASP A 17 5.54 2.76 -0.03
N THR A 18 6.58 1.96 0.18
CA THR A 18 6.46 0.50 0.26
C THR A 18 6.56 0.15 1.73
N ILE A 19 5.46 -0.30 2.31
CA ILE A 19 5.34 -0.47 3.77
C ILE A 19 4.66 -1.80 4.09
N SER A 20 5.17 -2.48 5.11
CA SER A 20 4.52 -3.67 5.66
C SER A 20 3.31 -3.30 6.52
N TYR A 21 2.41 -4.26 6.79
CA TYR A 21 1.30 -4.05 7.72
C TYR A 21 1.75 -3.70 9.14
N GLY A 22 2.91 -4.21 9.57
CA GLY A 22 3.49 -3.90 10.88
C GLY A 22 3.93 -2.44 10.97
N GLU A 23 4.72 -1.98 10.00
CA GLU A 23 5.17 -0.59 9.92
C GLU A 23 3.98 0.37 9.75
N LEU A 24 2.96 0.00 8.97
CA LEU A 24 1.74 0.80 8.86
C LEU A 24 1.07 0.99 10.24
N ALA A 25 0.95 -0.08 11.03
CA ALA A 25 0.39 0.01 12.38
C ALA A 25 1.24 0.93 13.28
N GLU A 26 2.56 0.86 13.19
CA GLU A 26 3.48 1.76 13.93
C GLU A 26 3.31 3.23 13.51
N VAL A 27 3.16 3.50 12.21
CA VAL A 27 2.90 4.85 11.69
C VAL A 27 1.58 5.40 12.25
N VAL A 28 0.52 4.59 12.24
CA VAL A 28 -0.80 5.00 12.78
C VAL A 28 -0.71 5.30 14.27
N GLU A 29 -0.07 4.45 15.07
CA GLU A 29 0.12 4.68 16.51
C GLU A 29 0.92 5.96 16.79
N ARG A 30 2.02 6.16 16.05
CA ARG A 30 2.88 7.33 16.20
C ARG A 30 2.14 8.63 15.86
N VAL A 31 1.40 8.67 14.76
CA VAL A 31 0.69 9.88 14.30
C VAL A 31 -0.49 10.19 15.23
N THR A 32 -1.27 9.18 15.61
CA THR A 32 -2.46 9.37 16.47
C THR A 32 -2.13 9.52 17.95
N ARG A 33 -0.91 9.14 18.37
CA ARG A 33 -0.49 9.03 19.78
C ARG A 33 -1.38 8.09 20.59
N GLN A 34 -1.87 7.04 19.96
CA GLN A 34 -2.69 5.99 20.57
C GLN A 34 -2.05 4.63 20.33
N THR A 35 -2.32 3.67 21.20
CA THR A 35 -1.91 2.27 21.03
C THR A 35 -3.10 1.44 20.57
N PHE A 36 -2.88 0.52 19.62
CA PHE A 36 -3.93 -0.36 19.11
C PHE A 36 -3.65 -1.83 19.40
N GLY A 37 -4.72 -2.59 19.64
CA GLY A 37 -4.62 -4.05 19.61
C GLY A 37 -4.36 -4.53 18.19
N LYS A 38 -3.33 -5.36 18.00
CA LYS A 38 -2.92 -5.90 16.69
C LYS A 38 -3.20 -7.40 16.68
N THR A 39 -3.97 -7.88 15.70
CA THR A 39 -4.28 -9.30 15.52
C THR A 39 -3.76 -9.76 14.17
N LEU A 40 -2.86 -10.75 14.18
CA LEU A 40 -2.33 -11.35 12.95
C LEU A 40 -3.40 -12.23 12.29
N TRP A 41 -3.68 -11.98 11.02
CA TRP A 41 -4.42 -12.89 10.16
C TRP A 41 -3.44 -13.62 9.26
N SER A 42 -3.19 -14.90 9.56
CA SER A 42 -2.26 -15.71 8.79
C SER A 42 -2.76 -15.99 7.38
N LEU A 43 -1.84 -16.29 6.47
CA LEU A 43 -2.20 -16.66 5.09
C LEU A 43 -3.14 -17.87 5.04
N ASP A 44 -2.93 -18.87 5.91
CA ASP A 44 -3.80 -20.04 5.99
C ASP A 44 -5.22 -19.68 6.41
N LYS A 45 -5.37 -18.78 7.39
CA LYS A 45 -6.68 -18.24 7.76
C LYS A 45 -7.33 -17.53 6.57
N LEU A 46 -6.60 -16.63 5.90
CA LEU A 46 -7.13 -15.85 4.79
C LEU A 46 -7.55 -16.73 3.60
N ARG A 47 -6.79 -17.80 3.32
CA ARG A 47 -7.14 -18.81 2.32
C ARG A 47 -8.41 -19.58 2.71
N ALA A 48 -8.55 -19.96 3.98
CA ALA A 48 -9.75 -20.62 4.47
C ALA A 48 -10.99 -19.71 4.37
N ASP A 49 -10.86 -18.43 4.76
CA ASP A 49 -11.92 -17.43 4.66
C ASP A 49 -12.36 -17.25 3.19
N LEU A 50 -11.40 -17.16 2.25
CA LEU A 50 -11.68 -17.06 0.82
C LEU A 50 -12.35 -18.32 0.25
N ALA A 51 -11.95 -19.52 0.70
CA ALA A 51 -12.58 -20.75 0.27
C ALA A 51 -14.05 -20.85 0.70
N GLN A 52 -14.40 -20.28 1.86
CA GLN A 52 -15.78 -20.25 2.36
C GLN A 52 -16.64 -19.20 1.66
N ALA A 53 -16.06 -18.05 1.30
CA ALA A 53 -16.75 -16.95 0.64
C ALA A 53 -15.99 -16.51 -0.62
N PRO A 54 -15.98 -17.33 -1.69
CA PRO A 54 -15.18 -17.07 -2.87
C PRO A 54 -15.63 -15.85 -3.66
N ASP A 55 -16.89 -15.42 -3.51
CA ASP A 55 -17.45 -14.23 -4.18
C ASP A 55 -17.37 -12.94 -3.36
N ASP A 56 -16.91 -13.03 -2.10
CA ASP A 56 -16.69 -11.84 -1.30
C ASP A 56 -15.42 -11.10 -1.77
N VAL A 57 -15.58 -9.81 -2.05
CA VAL A 57 -14.50 -8.99 -2.59
C VAL A 57 -13.40 -8.78 -1.54
N MET A 58 -13.75 -8.72 -0.25
CA MET A 58 -12.79 -8.46 0.82
C MET A 58 -11.97 -9.68 1.21
N THR A 59 -12.53 -10.89 1.18
CA THR A 59 -11.75 -12.12 1.33
C THR A 59 -10.73 -12.27 0.21
N ARG A 60 -11.13 -12.00 -1.05
CA ARG A 60 -10.20 -11.99 -2.21
C ARG A 60 -9.08 -10.99 -2.03
N TYR A 61 -9.43 -9.74 -1.68
CA TYR A 61 -8.46 -8.66 -1.49
C TYR A 61 -7.43 -9.04 -0.41
N ARG A 62 -7.87 -9.46 0.76
CA ARG A 62 -6.96 -9.82 1.87
C ARG A 62 -6.03 -10.98 1.50
N ALA A 63 -6.56 -12.03 0.87
CA ALA A 63 -5.75 -13.17 0.45
C ALA A 63 -4.69 -12.78 -0.60
N ALA A 64 -5.03 -11.90 -1.55
CA ALA A 64 -4.10 -11.45 -2.59
C ALA A 64 -2.97 -10.58 -2.02
N PHE A 65 -3.28 -9.65 -1.12
CA PHE A 65 -2.27 -8.73 -0.56
C PHE A 65 -1.44 -9.35 0.57
N ALA A 66 -1.83 -10.50 1.11
CA ALA A 66 -1.10 -11.21 2.16
C ALA A 66 -0.05 -12.21 1.66
N LEU A 67 0.17 -12.33 0.34
CA LEU A 67 1.06 -13.35 -0.24
C LEU A 67 2.54 -13.19 0.12
N GLY A 68 2.94 -12.06 0.71
CA GLY A 68 4.29 -11.84 1.24
C GLY A 68 5.28 -11.27 0.23
N ASP A 69 5.13 -11.58 -1.07
CA ASP A 69 5.96 -10.97 -2.12
C ASP A 69 5.68 -9.48 -2.31
N GLY A 70 4.51 -9.02 -1.84
CA GLY A 70 4.02 -7.66 -2.01
C GLY A 70 3.78 -7.31 -3.48
N MET A 71 3.36 -6.06 -3.71
CA MET A 71 3.27 -5.47 -5.05
C MET A 71 4.17 -4.24 -5.03
N TRP A 72 5.47 -4.44 -5.22
CA TRP A 72 6.46 -3.39 -5.16
C TRP A 72 7.47 -3.49 -6.30
N TRP A 73 8.13 -2.39 -6.57
CA TRP A 73 9.26 -2.27 -7.50
C TRP A 73 10.24 -1.24 -6.93
N ASP A 74 11.45 -1.24 -7.45
CA ASP A 74 12.45 -0.25 -7.07
C ASP A 74 11.95 1.17 -7.38
N LYS A 75 11.81 1.99 -6.32
CA LYS A 75 11.32 3.36 -6.39
C LYS A 75 12.19 4.22 -7.30
N ALA A 76 13.51 4.00 -7.33
CA ALA A 76 14.41 4.77 -8.20
C ALA A 76 14.06 4.60 -9.70
N ASN A 77 13.37 3.51 -10.06
CA ASN A 77 13.00 3.21 -11.43
C ASN A 77 11.63 3.75 -11.84
N THR A 78 10.85 4.34 -10.92
CA THR A 78 9.50 4.82 -11.22
C THR A 78 9.50 6.15 -11.93
N PHE A 79 8.39 6.41 -12.62
CA PHE A 79 8.15 7.68 -13.31
C PHE A 79 8.27 8.86 -12.34
N ASN A 80 7.56 8.82 -11.21
CA ASN A 80 7.56 9.93 -10.28
C ASN A 80 8.96 10.22 -9.70
N ALA A 81 9.75 9.19 -9.37
CA ALA A 81 11.10 9.39 -8.86
C ALA A 81 12.05 9.97 -9.92
N LYS A 82 12.01 9.45 -11.16
CA LYS A 82 12.85 9.94 -12.27
C LYS A 82 12.54 11.38 -12.67
N HIS A 83 11.31 11.82 -12.45
CA HIS A 83 10.86 13.17 -12.79
C HIS A 83 10.86 14.13 -11.58
N GLY A 84 11.38 13.73 -10.42
CA GLY A 84 11.43 14.57 -9.22
C GLY A 84 10.05 14.96 -8.69
N ILE A 85 9.05 14.09 -8.90
CA ILE A 85 7.69 14.28 -8.40
C ILE A 85 7.59 13.59 -7.04
N ASP A 86 7.58 14.42 -6.01
CA ASP A 86 7.41 13.95 -4.64
C ASP A 86 5.98 13.43 -4.40
N THR A 87 5.90 12.32 -3.66
CA THR A 87 4.65 11.71 -3.22
C THR A 87 4.46 11.95 -1.74
N VAL A 88 3.21 12.06 -1.29
CA VAL A 88 2.88 12.12 0.13
C VAL A 88 3.03 10.73 0.73
N ASP A 89 3.84 10.61 1.79
CA ASP A 89 3.99 9.36 2.55
C ASP A 89 2.80 9.12 3.48
N VAL A 90 2.71 7.93 4.06
CA VAL A 90 1.57 7.57 4.92
C VAL A 90 1.47 8.46 6.16
N ALA A 91 2.59 8.86 6.74
CA ALA A 91 2.60 9.65 7.97
C ALA A 91 2.08 11.08 7.71
N HIS A 92 2.60 11.74 6.68
CA HIS A 92 2.17 13.07 6.27
C HIS A 92 0.71 13.08 5.82
N TYR A 93 0.28 12.03 5.10
CA TYR A 93 -1.13 11.88 4.72
C TYR A 93 -2.05 11.81 5.95
N LEU A 94 -1.71 10.97 6.94
CA LEU A 94 -2.51 10.83 8.16
C LEU A 94 -2.51 12.10 9.01
N GLN A 95 -1.38 12.80 9.11
CA GLN A 95 -1.31 14.09 9.80
C GLN A 95 -2.27 15.10 9.19
N HIS A 96 -2.22 15.25 7.86
CA HIS A 96 -3.11 16.15 7.14
C HIS A 96 -4.59 15.78 7.31
N LEU A 97 -4.91 14.47 7.28
CA LEU A 97 -6.27 13.98 7.46
C LEU A 97 -6.84 14.26 8.86
N LEU A 98 -5.99 14.25 9.90
CA LEU A 98 -6.41 14.42 11.29
C LEU A 98 -6.41 15.89 11.76
N GLU A 99 -5.75 16.78 11.01
CA GLU A 99 -5.77 18.22 11.25
C GLU A 99 -6.99 18.93 10.61
N ALA A 100 -7.68 18.26 9.68
CA ALA A 100 -8.90 18.72 9.02
C ALA A 100 -10.16 18.45 9.86
#